data_AF-A0A0T9GJ80-F1
#
_entry.id   AF-A0A0T9GJ80-F1
#
_cell.length_a   1.000
_cell.length_b   1.000
_cell.length_c   1.000
_cell.angle_alpha   90.00
_cell.angle_beta   90.00
_cell.angle_gamma   90.00
#
_symmetry.space_group_name_H-M   'P 1'
#
loop_
_entity.id
_entity.type
_entity.pdbx_description
1 polymer ?
#
loop_
_entity_poly.entity_id
_entity_poly.type
_entity_poly.pdbx_seq_one_letter_code
_entity_poly.pdbx_strand_id
1 'polypeptide(L)'
;MIQSLFKLENSQSLLDEYEMMIVDECHHISALMFEKVVAQLRGKYLYGLTATPERKNGHEPIVFQRIGEILHTADKRETDFKRQLQLRFTSFGHLEIEKTKASNFIQLSDWIATDSARNQLILKDILAQVAEGRNILGLVNRIQQIDVFEKLLKEKEVDDCYIISGKTKVRERTSLLETLEQLDKGFVLLSTGKYIGEDFDLPQLDTLILAAPFSWKNNLIQYAGRIHRNYKDKSLVRIFDYVDIHVPYLEKMFQKRQVAYRKMDYRVIEGEEKQFVYVDSRYEKVLREDLAGERQECLLILPYVHQTKLMNFLKEFRISQIEICIPETVANKAWLDQLKSQKIKVSFTQSKIVTPILLVNKTIVWYGAMPLLGKVDEMTILRLESASIVSELVAGLR
;
A
#
# COMPACT_ATOMS: atom_id res chain seq x y z
N MET A 1 -5.49 30.32 -4.04
CA MET A 1 -4.36 29.36 -4.18
C MET A 1 -3.05 30.11 -4.02
N ILE A 2 -2.09 29.57 -3.27
CA ILE A 2 -0.77 30.20 -3.01
C ILE A 2 -0.03 30.57 -4.31
N GLN A 3 -0.23 29.79 -5.39
CA GLN A 3 0.32 30.07 -6.71
C GLN A 3 -0.22 31.36 -7.33
N SER A 4 -1.46 31.76 -6.99
CA SER A 4 -2.04 33.03 -7.41
C SER A 4 -1.43 34.18 -6.61
N LEU A 5 -1.26 34.01 -5.30
CA LEU A 5 -0.59 34.98 -4.43
C LEU A 5 0.85 35.24 -4.88
N PHE A 6 1.60 34.19 -5.23
CA PHE A 6 2.97 34.32 -5.74
C PHE A 6 3.07 35.09 -7.07
N LYS A 7 2.01 35.09 -7.89
CA LYS A 7 1.98 35.79 -9.18
C LYS A 7 1.53 37.25 -9.07
N LEU A 8 1.08 37.70 -7.90
CA LEU A 8 0.70 39.09 -7.69
C LEU A 8 1.96 39.93 -7.47
N GLU A 9 2.19 40.91 -8.35
CA GLU A 9 3.30 41.86 -8.23
C GLU A 9 3.27 42.63 -6.90
N ASN A 10 2.07 42.86 -6.35
CA ASN A 10 1.84 43.53 -5.06
C ASN A 10 1.43 42.57 -3.93
N SER A 11 1.94 41.34 -3.94
CA SER A 11 1.61 40.33 -2.91
C SER A 11 1.94 40.79 -1.49
N GLN A 12 3.04 41.53 -1.28
CA GLN A 12 3.42 42.02 0.05
C GLN A 12 2.43 43.05 0.61
N SER A 13 1.98 44.03 -0.19
CA SER A 13 1.05 45.05 0.32
C SER A 13 -0.29 44.42 0.70
N LEU A 14 -0.75 43.43 -0.08
CA LEU A 14 -1.94 42.67 0.26
C LEU A 14 -1.75 41.87 1.56
N LEU A 15 -0.63 41.18 1.73
CA LEU A 15 -0.36 40.39 2.94
C LEU A 15 -0.23 41.26 4.19
N ASP A 16 0.29 42.49 4.04
CA ASP A 16 0.42 43.46 5.13
C ASP A 16 -0.96 43.93 5.67
N GLU A 17 -2.05 43.75 4.92
CA GLU A 17 -3.42 44.05 5.37
C GLU A 17 -3.99 42.98 6.31
N TYR A 18 -3.35 41.81 6.44
CA TYR A 18 -3.85 40.69 7.24
C TYR A 18 -2.99 40.43 8.48
N GLU A 19 -3.65 40.32 9.64
CA GLU A 19 -3.01 39.95 10.90
C GLU A 19 -2.90 38.42 11.08
N MET A 20 -3.63 37.63 10.29
CA MET A 20 -3.71 36.17 10.41
C MET A 20 -3.65 35.47 9.05
N MET A 21 -2.91 34.35 8.98
CA MET A 21 -2.93 33.41 7.87
C MET A 21 -3.25 32.00 8.36
N ILE A 22 -4.13 31.32 7.64
CA ILE A 22 -4.41 29.89 7.83
C ILE A 22 -3.98 29.17 6.55
N VAL A 23 -3.04 28.24 6.69
CA VAL A 23 -2.55 27.43 5.58
C VAL A 23 -3.17 26.04 5.68
N ASP A 24 -4.11 25.75 4.79
CA ASP A 24 -4.62 24.40 4.62
C ASP A 24 -3.61 23.52 3.86
N GLU A 25 -3.63 22.23 4.15
CA GLU A 25 -2.60 21.26 3.72
C GLU A 25 -1.16 21.78 3.91
N CYS A 26 -0.88 22.34 5.09
CA CYS A 26 0.36 23.06 5.39
C CYS A 26 1.64 22.24 5.21
N HIS A 27 1.52 20.92 5.08
CA HIS A 27 2.63 20.02 4.72
C HIS A 27 3.29 20.37 3.37
N HIS A 28 2.60 21.13 2.50
CA HIS A 28 3.16 21.66 1.25
C HIS A 28 4.15 22.82 1.42
N ILE A 29 4.18 23.49 2.58
CA ILE A 29 5.02 24.68 2.83
C ILE A 29 6.50 24.42 2.59
N SER A 30 6.98 23.19 2.80
CA SER A 30 8.37 22.83 2.50
C SER A 30 8.76 22.92 1.01
N ALA A 31 7.81 23.22 0.10
CA ALA A 31 8.12 23.63 -1.26
C ALA A 31 8.50 25.12 -1.32
N LEU A 32 9.59 25.46 -2.01
CA LEU A 32 10.19 26.79 -2.04
C LEU A 32 9.19 27.94 -2.32
N MET A 33 8.26 27.75 -3.25
CA MET A 33 7.27 28.80 -3.57
C MET A 33 6.27 29.04 -2.43
N PHE A 34 5.84 27.98 -1.74
CA PHE A 34 4.92 28.09 -0.62
C PHE A 34 5.63 28.72 0.59
N GLU A 35 6.85 28.26 0.86
CA GLU A 35 7.71 28.79 1.90
C GLU A 35 7.91 30.31 1.77
N LYS A 36 8.21 30.79 0.56
CA LYS A 36 8.38 32.23 0.29
C LYS A 36 7.13 33.06 0.60
N VAL A 37 5.95 32.58 0.22
CA VAL A 37 4.69 33.31 0.47
C VAL A 37 4.38 33.35 1.97
N VAL A 38 4.54 32.22 2.66
CA VAL A 38 4.32 32.16 4.12
C VAL A 38 5.32 33.04 4.87
N ALA A 39 6.58 33.09 4.43
CA ALA A 39 7.62 33.91 5.04
C ALA A 39 7.42 35.43 4.86
N GLN A 40 6.54 35.87 3.95
CA GLN A 40 6.22 37.29 3.72
C GLN A 40 5.17 37.83 4.68
N LEU A 41 4.42 36.96 5.36
CA LEU A 41 3.41 37.38 6.33
C LEU A 41 4.06 38.10 7.52
N ARG A 42 3.60 39.32 7.79
CA ARG A 42 3.98 40.10 8.99
C ARG A 42 2.90 40.08 10.09
N GLY A 43 1.79 39.41 9.83
CA GLY A 43 0.70 39.21 10.78
C GLY A 43 1.14 38.46 12.05
N LYS A 44 0.38 38.62 13.13
CA LYS A 44 0.68 38.03 14.44
C LYS A 44 0.38 36.53 14.52
N TYR A 45 -0.51 36.03 13.68
CA TYR A 45 -1.02 34.66 13.77
C TYR A 45 -0.81 33.88 12.48
N LEU A 46 -0.19 32.71 12.59
CA LEU A 46 -0.01 31.78 11.49
C LEU A 46 -0.41 30.38 11.97
N TYR A 47 -1.43 29.81 11.33
CA TYR A 47 -1.92 28.47 11.63
C TYR A 47 -1.76 27.56 10.41
N GLY A 48 -1.44 26.29 10.66
CA GLY A 48 -1.39 25.26 9.64
C GLY A 48 -2.37 24.12 9.95
N LEU A 49 -3.11 23.68 8.94
CA LEU A 49 -3.99 22.51 9.00
C LEU A 49 -3.39 21.44 8.09
N THR A 50 -3.27 20.20 8.59
CA THR A 50 -2.82 19.06 7.80
C THR A 50 -3.20 17.75 8.47
N ALA A 51 -3.62 16.77 7.68
CA ALA A 51 -3.78 15.40 8.16
C ALA A 51 -2.43 14.66 8.29
N THR A 52 -1.38 15.16 7.63
CA THR A 52 -0.10 14.47 7.49
C THR A 52 1.07 15.47 7.61
N PRO A 53 1.53 15.79 8.83
CA PRO A 53 2.61 16.77 9.02
C PRO A 53 3.98 16.28 8.50
N GLU A 54 4.21 14.97 8.47
CA GLU A 54 5.48 14.37 8.01
C GLU A 54 5.59 14.35 6.47
N ARG A 55 6.77 14.66 5.89
CA ARG A 55 6.99 14.63 4.42
C ARG A 55 8.05 13.60 4.00
N LYS A 56 7.89 13.04 2.79
CA LYS A 56 8.81 12.03 2.20
C LYS A 56 10.28 12.49 2.06
N ASN A 57 10.52 13.79 2.00
CA ASN A 57 11.82 14.37 1.64
C ASN A 57 12.66 14.78 2.86
N GLY A 58 12.19 14.53 4.09
CA GLY A 58 12.89 14.96 5.32
C GLY A 58 12.89 16.48 5.56
N HIS A 59 12.20 17.26 4.71
CA HIS A 59 12.08 18.72 4.84
C HIS A 59 10.90 19.17 5.71
N GLU A 60 10.26 18.23 6.38
CA GLU A 60 9.27 18.45 7.44
C GLU A 60 9.67 19.56 8.42
N PRO A 61 10.94 19.65 8.91
CA PRO A 61 11.34 20.70 9.85
C PRO A 61 11.07 22.13 9.36
N ILE A 62 11.02 22.36 8.04
CA ILE A 62 10.70 23.67 7.47
C ILE A 62 9.26 24.09 7.85
N VAL A 63 8.31 23.15 7.88
CA VAL A 63 6.92 23.43 8.25
C VAL A 63 6.86 23.91 9.70
N PHE A 64 7.53 23.19 10.60
CA PHE A 64 7.59 23.53 12.01
C PHE A 64 8.39 24.82 12.30
N GLN A 65 9.45 25.08 11.53
CA GLN A 65 10.20 26.34 11.63
C GLN A 65 9.40 27.55 11.14
N ARG A 66 8.52 27.37 10.14
CA ARG A 66 7.74 28.47 9.56
C ARG A 66 6.44 28.73 10.30
N ILE A 67 5.69 27.70 10.67
CA ILE A 67 4.41 27.83 11.37
C ILE A 67 4.58 27.75 12.88
N GLY A 68 5.27 26.72 13.37
CA GLY A 68 5.36 26.36 14.78
C GLY A 68 5.04 24.88 15.03
N GLU A 69 5.04 24.50 16.30
CA GLU A 69 4.79 23.12 16.74
C GLU A 69 3.31 22.72 16.60
N ILE A 70 3.05 21.41 16.68
CA ILE A 70 1.68 20.88 16.65
C ILE A 70 0.95 21.29 17.95
N LEU A 71 0.01 22.23 17.83
CA LEU A 71 -0.80 22.68 18.97
C LEU A 71 -1.86 21.66 19.38
N HIS A 72 -2.44 20.95 18.42
CA HIS A 72 -3.49 19.98 18.66
C HIS A 72 -3.50 18.90 17.57
N THR A 73 -3.74 17.66 17.97
CA THR A 73 -4.05 16.56 17.05
C THR A 73 -5.46 16.12 17.39
N ALA A 74 -6.37 16.20 16.42
CA ALA A 74 -7.74 15.73 16.63
C ALA A 74 -7.72 14.21 16.88
N ASP A 75 -8.48 13.77 17.88
CA ASP A 75 -8.68 12.34 18.11
C ASP A 75 -9.28 11.69 16.85
N LYS A 76 -8.89 10.43 16.60
CA LYS A 76 -9.51 9.64 15.54
C LYS A 76 -11.02 9.64 15.77
N ARG A 77 -11.78 10.26 14.87
CA ARG A 77 -13.25 10.14 14.90
C ARG A 77 -13.60 8.66 14.87
N GLU A 78 -14.40 8.21 15.84
CA GLU A 78 -14.99 6.89 15.76
C GLU A 78 -15.84 6.83 14.49
N THR A 79 -15.56 5.81 13.68
CA THR A 79 -16.32 5.54 12.47
C THR A 79 -17.09 4.25 12.70
N ASP A 80 -18.40 4.28 12.45
CA ASP A 80 -19.28 3.14 12.69
C ASP A 80 -19.16 2.01 11.64
N PHE A 81 -18.20 2.11 10.72
CA PHE A 81 -17.95 1.10 9.69
C PHE A 81 -16.73 0.22 9.99
N LYS A 82 -16.84 -1.04 9.57
CA LYS A 82 -15.72 -1.99 9.55
C LYS A 82 -14.74 -1.63 8.42
N ARG A 83 -13.46 -1.93 8.61
CA ARG A 83 -12.38 -1.68 7.62
C ARG A 83 -11.75 -2.99 7.19
N GLN A 84 -11.90 -3.33 5.91
CA GLN A 84 -11.39 -4.57 5.33
C GLN A 84 -10.30 -4.29 4.29
N LEU A 85 -9.19 -5.02 4.39
CA LEU A 85 -8.10 -5.02 3.43
C LEU A 85 -8.10 -6.36 2.70
N GLN A 86 -8.00 -6.31 1.38
CA GLN A 86 -7.91 -7.48 0.51
C GLN A 86 -6.58 -7.41 -0.25
N LEU A 87 -5.68 -8.33 0.08
CA LEU A 87 -4.38 -8.43 -0.57
C LEU A 87 -4.46 -9.39 -1.75
N ARG A 88 -3.96 -8.96 -2.91
CA ARG A 88 -3.92 -9.74 -4.15
C ARG A 88 -2.47 -9.91 -4.60
N PHE A 89 -1.89 -11.06 -4.30
CA PHE A 89 -0.55 -11.40 -4.78
C PHE A 89 -0.62 -11.66 -6.29
N THR A 90 0.18 -10.92 -7.05
CA THR A 90 0.17 -10.98 -8.52
C THR A 90 1.36 -11.80 -9.03
N SER A 91 1.19 -12.40 -10.20
CA SER A 91 2.28 -13.01 -10.96
C SER A 91 3.07 -12.00 -11.79
N PHE A 92 2.86 -10.70 -11.57
CA PHE A 92 3.49 -9.64 -12.35
C PHE A 92 5.01 -9.69 -12.18
N GLY A 93 5.71 -9.74 -13.30
CA GLY A 93 7.17 -9.82 -13.35
C GLY A 93 7.78 -11.19 -13.08
N HIS A 94 6.95 -12.22 -12.88
CA HIS A 94 7.42 -13.60 -12.65
C HIS A 94 8.30 -14.13 -13.79
N LEU A 95 7.89 -13.93 -15.05
CA LEU A 95 8.59 -14.44 -16.24
C LEU A 95 9.63 -13.48 -16.84
N GLU A 96 9.73 -12.26 -16.33
CA GLU A 96 10.54 -11.19 -16.94
C GLU A 96 11.59 -10.64 -15.96
N ILE A 97 12.32 -11.54 -15.29
CA ILE A 97 13.30 -11.25 -14.23
C ILE A 97 14.35 -10.20 -14.65
N GLU A 98 14.73 -10.15 -15.93
CA GLU A 98 15.67 -9.12 -16.41
C GLU A 98 15.04 -7.72 -16.42
N LYS A 99 13.75 -7.61 -16.77
CA LYS A 99 13.01 -6.33 -16.70
C LYS A 99 12.72 -5.94 -15.26
N THR A 100 12.57 -6.88 -14.33
CA THR A 100 12.41 -6.56 -12.89
C THR A 100 13.68 -5.98 -12.25
N LYS A 101 14.85 -6.24 -12.86
CA LYS A 101 16.13 -5.62 -12.49
C LYS A 101 16.30 -4.20 -13.05
N ALA A 102 15.50 -3.79 -14.03
CA ALA A 102 15.60 -2.46 -14.64
C ALA A 102 15.20 -1.38 -13.63
N SER A 103 16.11 -0.44 -13.37
CA SER A 103 15.96 0.64 -12.39
C SER A 103 14.96 1.74 -12.80
N ASN A 104 14.33 1.63 -13.97
CA ASN A 104 13.53 2.70 -14.55
C ASN A 104 12.05 2.59 -14.15
N PHE A 105 11.66 3.39 -13.15
CA PHE A 105 10.27 3.46 -12.67
C PHE A 105 9.27 3.86 -13.76
N ILE A 106 9.69 4.61 -14.79
CA ILE A 106 8.83 5.00 -15.91
C ILE A 106 8.42 3.76 -16.71
N GLN A 107 9.41 2.98 -17.14
CA GLN A 107 9.19 1.73 -17.89
C GLN A 107 8.39 0.71 -17.06
N LEU A 108 8.71 0.59 -15.78
CA LEU A 108 7.96 -0.28 -14.87
C LEU A 108 6.48 0.15 -14.76
N SER A 109 6.21 1.46 -14.66
CA SER A 109 4.85 1.99 -14.62
C SER A 109 4.06 1.73 -15.90
N ASP A 110 4.74 1.79 -17.06
CA ASP A 110 4.13 1.54 -18.37
C ASP A 110 3.85 0.05 -18.59
N TRP A 111 4.72 -0.82 -18.07
CA TRP A 111 4.51 -2.27 -18.06
C TRP A 111 3.34 -2.66 -17.15
N ILE A 112 3.28 -2.14 -15.93
CA ILE A 112 2.15 -2.39 -15.01
C ILE A 112 0.82 -1.95 -15.63
N ALA A 113 0.82 -0.83 -16.35
CA ALA A 113 -0.39 -0.31 -16.99
C ALA A 113 -0.94 -1.26 -18.07
N THR A 114 -0.08 -2.05 -18.71
CA THR A 114 -0.44 -2.90 -19.86
C THR A 114 -0.41 -4.40 -19.56
N ASP A 115 -0.04 -4.80 -18.33
CA ASP A 115 -0.02 -6.21 -17.95
C ASP A 115 -1.41 -6.83 -17.93
N SER A 116 -1.65 -7.77 -18.84
CA SER A 116 -2.96 -8.39 -19.04
C SER A 116 -3.40 -9.21 -17.85
N ALA A 117 -2.53 -10.07 -17.30
CA ALA A 117 -2.88 -10.96 -16.19
C ALA A 117 -3.27 -10.16 -14.94
N ARG A 118 -2.51 -9.12 -14.61
CA ARG A 118 -2.78 -8.21 -13.50
C ARG A 118 -4.05 -7.40 -13.73
N ASN A 119 -4.26 -6.86 -14.92
CA ASN A 119 -5.48 -6.09 -15.22
C ASN A 119 -6.73 -6.97 -15.22
N GLN A 120 -6.65 -8.23 -15.63
CA GLN A 120 -7.76 -9.19 -15.52
C GLN A 120 -8.09 -9.53 -14.06
N LEU A 121 -7.09 -9.69 -13.20
CA LEU A 121 -7.30 -9.86 -11.76
C LEU A 121 -8.00 -8.65 -11.15
N ILE A 122 -7.55 -7.43 -11.49
CA ILE A 122 -8.18 -6.19 -11.03
C ILE A 122 -9.62 -6.08 -11.53
N LEU A 123 -9.86 -6.39 -12.80
CA LEU A 123 -11.20 -6.40 -13.38
C LEU A 123 -12.13 -7.36 -12.65
N LYS A 124 -11.66 -8.59 -12.36
CA LYS A 124 -12.45 -9.57 -11.61
C LYS A 124 -12.89 -9.03 -10.24
N ASP A 125 -11.98 -8.38 -9.53
CA ASP A 125 -12.29 -7.77 -8.24
C ASP A 125 -13.25 -6.59 -8.39
N ILE A 126 -13.06 -5.71 -9.39
CA ILE A 126 -14.00 -4.61 -9.67
C ILE A 126 -15.41 -5.16 -9.95
N LEU A 127 -15.54 -6.18 -10.82
CA LEU A 127 -16.83 -6.78 -11.17
C LEU A 127 -17.52 -7.39 -9.95
N ALA A 128 -16.77 -8.05 -9.05
CA ALA A 128 -17.33 -8.57 -7.81
C ALA A 128 -17.88 -7.45 -6.91
N GLN A 129 -17.21 -6.30 -6.85
CA GLN A 129 -17.67 -5.16 -6.07
C GLN A 129 -18.85 -4.44 -6.74
N VAL A 130 -18.88 -4.36 -8.07
CA VAL A 130 -20.04 -3.85 -8.83
C VAL A 130 -21.27 -4.71 -8.58
N ALA A 131 -21.11 -6.04 -8.56
CA ALA A 131 -22.21 -6.98 -8.26
C ALA A 131 -22.77 -6.82 -6.84
N GLU A 132 -21.97 -6.29 -5.89
CA GLU A 132 -22.41 -5.93 -4.55
C GLU A 132 -23.03 -4.52 -4.45
N GLY A 133 -23.14 -3.79 -5.56
CA GLY A 133 -23.69 -2.42 -5.60
C GLY A 133 -22.79 -1.37 -4.96
N ARG A 134 -21.47 -1.61 -4.92
CA ARG A 134 -20.49 -0.74 -4.24
C ARG A 134 -20.19 0.54 -5.02
N ASN A 135 -19.72 1.55 -4.29
CA ASN A 135 -19.25 2.82 -4.85
C ASN A 135 -17.71 2.81 -4.87
N ILE A 136 -17.16 2.53 -6.04
CA ILE A 136 -15.77 2.12 -6.20
C ILE A 136 -14.92 3.28 -6.71
N LEU A 137 -13.80 3.54 -6.05
CA LEU A 137 -12.73 4.41 -6.52
C LEU A 137 -11.53 3.57 -6.97
N GLY A 138 -11.25 3.55 -8.27
CA GLY A 138 -10.07 2.93 -8.85
C GLY A 138 -8.94 3.93 -9.06
N LEU A 139 -7.83 3.73 -8.34
CA LEU A 139 -6.63 4.55 -8.47
C LEU A 139 -5.60 3.90 -9.38
N VAL A 140 -5.32 4.54 -10.51
CA VAL A 140 -4.28 4.14 -11.47
C VAL A 140 -3.14 5.17 -11.52
N ASN A 141 -2.01 4.79 -12.12
CA ASN A 141 -0.83 5.66 -12.26
C ASN A 141 -0.74 6.31 -13.64
N ARG A 142 -1.32 5.67 -14.67
CA ARG A 142 -1.22 6.08 -16.07
C ARG A 142 -2.61 6.20 -16.68
N ILE A 143 -2.81 7.22 -17.52
CA ILE A 143 -4.03 7.37 -18.32
C ILE A 143 -4.22 6.15 -19.23
N GLN A 144 -3.15 5.59 -19.79
CA GLN A 144 -3.21 4.38 -20.61
C GLN A 144 -3.92 3.20 -19.90
N GLN A 145 -3.75 3.05 -18.58
CA GLN A 145 -4.42 1.99 -17.83
C GLN A 145 -5.92 2.28 -17.67
N ILE A 146 -6.32 3.55 -17.63
CA ILE A 146 -7.73 3.95 -17.69
C ILE A 146 -8.34 3.47 -18.99
N ASP A 147 -7.67 3.74 -20.13
CA ASP A 147 -8.15 3.33 -21.46
C ASP A 147 -8.31 1.80 -21.57
N VAL A 148 -7.45 1.04 -20.88
CA VAL A 148 -7.58 -0.44 -20.77
C VAL A 148 -8.82 -0.82 -19.97
N PHE A 149 -9.02 -0.23 -18.78
CA PHE A 149 -10.18 -0.56 -17.94
C PHE A 149 -11.50 -0.09 -18.56
N GLU A 150 -11.55 1.03 -19.27
CA GLU A 150 -12.74 1.46 -20.02
C GLU A 150 -13.19 0.38 -20.99
N LYS A 151 -12.26 -0.15 -21.79
CA LYS A 151 -12.56 -1.20 -22.77
C LYS A 151 -13.04 -2.47 -22.08
N LEU A 152 -12.31 -2.92 -21.06
CA LEU A 152 -12.64 -4.14 -20.32
C LEU A 152 -13.98 -4.05 -19.59
N LEU A 153 -14.31 -2.90 -18.99
CA LEU A 153 -15.58 -2.69 -18.29
C LEU A 153 -16.74 -2.61 -19.27
N LYS A 154 -16.55 -1.95 -20.43
CA LYS A 154 -17.54 -1.91 -21.50
C LYS A 154 -17.81 -3.30 -22.10
N GLU A 155 -16.78 -4.11 -22.31
CA GLU A 155 -16.93 -5.52 -22.74
C GLU A 155 -17.69 -6.38 -21.73
N LYS A 156 -17.75 -5.94 -20.46
CA LYS A 156 -18.47 -6.61 -19.37
C LYS A 156 -19.81 -5.92 -19.03
N GLU A 157 -20.27 -5.02 -19.89
CA GLU A 157 -21.56 -4.32 -19.75
C GLU A 157 -21.67 -3.53 -18.43
N VAL A 158 -20.55 -3.02 -17.92
CA VAL A 158 -20.53 -2.09 -16.78
C VAL A 158 -20.64 -0.66 -17.32
N ASP A 159 -21.88 -0.19 -17.46
CA ASP A 159 -22.18 1.13 -18.01
C ASP A 159 -21.86 2.28 -17.03
N ASP A 160 -21.93 2.03 -15.71
CA ASP A 160 -21.71 3.02 -14.65
C ASP A 160 -20.23 3.21 -14.32
N CYS A 161 -19.41 3.38 -15.36
CA CYS A 161 -17.99 3.65 -15.25
C CYS A 161 -17.69 5.11 -15.65
N TYR A 162 -17.08 5.85 -14.73
CA TYR A 162 -16.80 7.28 -14.86
C TYR A 162 -15.31 7.54 -14.66
N ILE A 163 -14.80 8.59 -15.32
CA ILE A 163 -13.37 8.92 -15.30
C ILE A 163 -13.13 10.38 -14.98
N ILE A 164 -12.20 10.58 -14.05
CA ILE A 164 -11.65 11.92 -13.78
C ILE A 164 -10.14 11.85 -13.90
N SER A 165 -9.58 12.65 -14.81
CA SER A 165 -8.14 12.77 -14.98
C SER A 165 -7.72 14.24 -14.98
N GLY A 166 -6.41 14.51 -14.94
CA GLY A 166 -5.88 15.87 -15.08
C GLY A 166 -6.22 16.58 -16.40
N LYS A 167 -6.80 15.86 -17.38
CA LYS A 167 -7.28 16.44 -18.65
C LYS A 167 -8.75 16.90 -18.57
N THR A 168 -9.52 16.42 -17.59
CA THR A 168 -10.95 16.73 -17.45
C THR A 168 -11.11 18.19 -17.03
N LYS A 169 -11.94 18.97 -17.73
CA LYS A 169 -12.14 20.38 -17.39
C LYS A 169 -12.88 20.52 -16.06
N VAL A 170 -12.62 21.61 -15.34
CA VAL A 170 -13.23 21.88 -14.02
C VAL A 170 -14.77 21.82 -14.07
N ARG A 171 -15.40 22.38 -15.11
CA ARG A 171 -16.87 22.36 -15.26
C ARG A 171 -17.44 20.95 -15.47
N GLU A 172 -16.84 20.18 -16.38
CA GLU A 172 -17.25 18.80 -16.69
C GLU A 172 -17.13 17.93 -15.44
N ARG A 173 -16.07 18.14 -14.67
CA ARG A 173 -15.80 17.48 -13.41
C ARG A 173 -16.81 17.82 -12.32
N THR A 174 -17.17 19.09 -12.14
CA THR A 174 -18.21 19.49 -11.18
C THR A 174 -19.55 18.85 -11.53
N SER A 175 -19.96 18.91 -12.80
CA SER A 175 -21.19 18.28 -13.28
C SER A 175 -21.18 16.75 -13.10
N LEU A 176 -20.04 16.10 -13.33
CA LEU A 176 -19.89 14.67 -13.09
C LEU A 176 -20.03 14.32 -11.61
N LEU A 177 -19.40 15.09 -10.71
CA LEU A 177 -19.52 14.85 -9.26
C LEU A 177 -20.96 15.05 -8.78
N GLU A 178 -21.65 16.10 -9.23
CA GLU A 178 -23.08 16.32 -8.95
C GLU A 178 -23.94 15.15 -9.45
N THR A 179 -23.62 14.60 -10.64
CA THR A 179 -24.31 13.42 -11.18
C THR A 179 -24.07 12.21 -10.29
N LEU A 180 -22.82 11.97 -9.89
CA LEU A 180 -22.46 10.83 -9.04
C LEU A 180 -23.16 10.94 -7.68
N GLU A 181 -23.19 12.11 -7.05
CA GLU A 181 -23.86 12.34 -5.75
C GLU A 181 -25.36 11.99 -5.76
N GLN A 182 -26.00 12.05 -6.93
CA GLN A 182 -27.43 11.75 -7.11
C GLN A 182 -27.69 10.29 -7.53
N LEU A 183 -26.65 9.50 -7.80
CA LEU A 183 -26.83 8.09 -8.17
C LEU A 183 -27.27 7.26 -6.97
N ASP A 184 -28.41 6.57 -7.12
CA ASP A 184 -28.94 5.60 -6.15
C ASP A 184 -28.49 4.16 -6.47
N LYS A 185 -27.35 4.01 -7.16
CA LYS A 185 -26.77 2.72 -7.54
C LYS A 185 -25.24 2.77 -7.47
N GLY A 186 -24.63 1.59 -7.35
CA GLY A 186 -23.18 1.43 -7.39
C GLY A 186 -22.57 1.92 -8.70
N PHE A 187 -21.36 2.45 -8.63
CA PHE A 187 -20.62 2.95 -9.78
C PHE A 187 -19.11 2.72 -9.61
N VAL A 188 -18.39 2.81 -10.73
CA VAL A 188 -16.93 2.79 -10.78
C VAL A 188 -16.43 4.16 -11.17
N LEU A 189 -15.58 4.77 -10.34
CA LEU A 189 -14.85 6.00 -10.67
C LEU A 189 -13.37 5.68 -10.81
N LEU A 190 -12.82 5.82 -12.02
CA LEU A 190 -11.39 5.66 -12.28
C LEU A 190 -10.69 7.03 -12.28
N SER A 191 -9.58 7.13 -11.56
CA SER A 191 -8.79 8.36 -11.50
C SER A 191 -7.31 8.09 -11.25
N THR A 192 -6.50 9.11 -11.51
CA THR A 192 -5.09 9.10 -11.14
C THR A 192 -4.91 9.53 -9.68
N GLY A 193 -4.02 8.88 -8.93
CA GLY A 193 -3.79 9.22 -7.51
C GLY A 193 -3.38 10.68 -7.27
N LYS A 194 -2.72 11.34 -8.23
CA LYS A 194 -2.38 12.77 -8.12
C LYS A 194 -3.61 13.67 -8.01
N TYR A 195 -4.71 13.29 -8.65
CA TYR A 195 -5.91 14.10 -8.70
C TYR A 195 -6.76 13.95 -7.43
N ILE A 196 -6.91 12.72 -6.94
CA ILE A 196 -7.73 12.43 -5.75
C ILE A 196 -7.06 12.84 -4.42
N GLY A 197 -5.75 13.11 -4.45
CA GLY A 197 -4.93 13.37 -3.26
C GLY A 197 -5.36 14.58 -2.43
N GLU A 198 -5.80 15.67 -3.05
CA GLU A 198 -5.94 16.98 -2.35
C GLU A 198 -7.41 17.42 -2.25
N ASP A 199 -8.07 17.75 -3.36
CA ASP A 199 -9.40 18.38 -3.37
C ASP A 199 -10.47 17.50 -4.03
N PHE A 200 -10.79 16.37 -3.41
CA PHE A 200 -11.82 15.46 -3.90
C PHE A 200 -12.83 15.11 -2.80
N ASP A 201 -14.10 15.43 -3.02
CA ASP A 201 -15.18 15.12 -2.09
C ASP A 201 -16.28 14.28 -2.76
N LEU A 202 -16.50 13.08 -2.23
CA LEU A 202 -17.54 12.15 -2.66
C LEU A 202 -17.78 11.14 -1.54
N PRO A 203 -18.53 11.50 -0.48
CA PRO A 203 -18.61 10.71 0.75
C PRO A 203 -19.20 9.31 0.57
N GLN A 204 -19.98 9.07 -0.49
CA GLN A 204 -20.63 7.76 -0.74
C GLN A 204 -19.66 6.64 -1.15
N LEU A 205 -18.42 6.94 -1.52
CA LEU A 205 -17.42 5.93 -1.85
C LEU A 205 -17.13 5.01 -0.66
N ASP A 206 -17.11 3.71 -0.89
CA ASP A 206 -16.88 2.71 0.15
C ASP A 206 -15.77 1.70 -0.21
N THR A 207 -15.33 1.68 -1.47
CA THR A 207 -14.37 0.71 -1.97
C THR A 207 -13.23 1.40 -2.71
N LEU A 208 -12.00 1.07 -2.37
CA LEU A 208 -10.79 1.61 -2.98
C LEU A 208 -9.99 0.50 -3.66
N ILE A 209 -9.78 0.62 -4.97
CA ILE A 209 -8.97 -0.29 -5.77
C ILE A 209 -7.62 0.39 -6.05
N LEU A 210 -6.54 -0.11 -5.44
CA LEU A 210 -5.19 0.40 -5.63
C LEU A 210 -4.51 -0.30 -6.81
N ALA A 211 -4.97 -0.04 -8.03
CA ALA A 211 -4.39 -0.61 -9.25
C ALA A 211 -2.95 -0.13 -9.51
N ALA A 212 -2.53 0.96 -8.87
CA ALA A 212 -1.20 1.56 -9.01
C ALA A 212 -0.28 1.29 -7.82
N PRO A 213 1.01 0.95 -8.05
CA PRO A 213 1.97 0.89 -6.97
C PRO A 213 2.42 2.30 -6.53
N PHE A 214 2.47 2.50 -5.21
CA PHE A 214 3.09 3.67 -4.60
C PHE A 214 3.64 3.33 -3.22
N SER A 215 4.59 4.13 -2.74
CA SER A 215 5.42 3.80 -1.56
C SER A 215 5.13 4.66 -0.33
N TRP A 216 4.33 5.72 -0.47
CA TRP A 216 4.23 6.73 0.58
C TRP A 216 2.98 6.51 1.43
N LYS A 217 3.20 6.33 2.73
CA LYS A 217 2.16 6.04 3.74
C LYS A 217 1.08 7.12 3.80
N ASN A 218 1.46 8.39 3.66
CA ASN A 218 0.54 9.51 3.77
C ASN A 218 -0.38 9.63 2.54
N ASN A 219 0.09 9.31 1.34
CA ASN A 219 -0.79 9.18 0.17
C ASN A 219 -1.88 8.13 0.42
N LEU A 220 -1.51 6.98 1.00
CA LEU A 220 -2.49 5.93 1.31
C LEU A 220 -3.51 6.42 2.34
N ILE A 221 -3.08 7.15 3.37
CA ILE A 221 -3.96 7.75 4.38
C ILE A 221 -4.91 8.76 3.73
N GLN A 222 -4.41 9.62 2.83
CA GLN A 222 -5.24 10.58 2.10
C GLN A 222 -6.27 9.87 1.20
N TYR A 223 -5.84 8.86 0.44
CA TYR A 223 -6.74 8.10 -0.44
C TYR A 223 -7.80 7.32 0.34
N ALA A 224 -7.40 6.62 1.40
CA ALA A 224 -8.32 5.91 2.28
C ALA A 224 -9.27 6.89 3.00
N GLY A 225 -8.79 8.07 3.37
CA GLY A 225 -9.59 9.16 3.92
C GLY A 225 -10.77 9.56 3.04
N ARG A 226 -10.69 9.36 1.72
CA ARG A 226 -11.80 9.63 0.79
C ARG A 226 -12.96 8.64 0.96
N ILE A 227 -12.66 7.37 1.27
CA ILE A 227 -13.67 6.34 1.51
C ILE A 227 -14.10 6.26 2.98
N HIS A 228 -13.31 6.83 3.90
CA HIS A 228 -13.60 6.88 5.35
C HIS A 228 -14.62 7.93 5.77
N ARG A 229 -15.09 8.75 4.84
CA ARG A 229 -16.13 9.75 5.16
C ARG A 229 -17.43 9.04 5.53
N ASN A 230 -18.11 9.51 6.57
CA ASN A 230 -19.42 8.99 6.93
C ASN A 230 -20.42 9.29 5.81
N TYR A 231 -21.25 8.31 5.50
CA TYR A 231 -22.34 8.42 4.54
C TYR A 231 -23.45 7.46 4.94
N LYS A 232 -24.67 7.74 4.48
CA LYS A 232 -25.86 6.96 4.82
C LYS A 232 -25.62 5.46 4.58
N ASP A 233 -25.99 4.64 5.56
CA ASP A 233 -25.94 3.17 5.52
C ASP A 233 -24.54 2.55 5.27
N LYS A 234 -23.46 3.34 5.36
CA LYS A 234 -22.09 2.85 5.20
C LYS A 234 -21.64 2.07 6.44
N SER A 235 -21.62 0.74 6.33
CA SER A 235 -21.23 -0.19 7.40
C SER A 235 -19.87 -0.85 7.18
N LEU A 236 -19.33 -0.79 5.96
CA LEU A 236 -18.09 -1.48 5.59
C LEU A 236 -17.35 -0.73 4.49
N VAL A 237 -16.06 -0.48 4.71
CA VAL A 237 -15.14 0.02 3.68
C VAL A 237 -14.11 -1.03 3.31
N ARG A 238 -13.75 -1.10 2.02
CA ARG A 238 -12.80 -2.08 1.49
C ARG A 238 -11.65 -1.42 0.75
N ILE A 239 -10.44 -1.93 0.95
CA ILE A 239 -9.28 -1.62 0.12
C ILE A 239 -8.79 -2.91 -0.54
N PHE A 240 -8.59 -2.87 -1.85
CA PHE A 240 -7.89 -3.91 -2.60
C PHE A 240 -6.49 -3.40 -2.94
N ASP A 241 -5.46 -4.15 -2.53
CA ASP A 241 -4.05 -3.84 -2.81
C ASP A 241 -3.39 -5.01 -3.55
N TYR A 242 -2.83 -4.71 -4.72
CA TYR A 242 -2.20 -5.68 -5.61
C TYR A 242 -0.69 -5.71 -5.32
N VAL A 243 -0.24 -6.85 -4.80
CA VAL A 243 1.11 -7.06 -4.26
C VAL A 243 1.97 -7.75 -5.31
N ASP A 244 2.81 -6.96 -5.98
CA ASP A 244 3.71 -7.41 -7.03
C ASP A 244 5.05 -7.91 -6.41
N ILE A 245 5.03 -9.12 -5.85
CA ILE A 245 6.15 -9.72 -5.07
C ILE A 245 7.40 -10.03 -5.89
N HIS A 246 7.26 -10.31 -7.20
CA HIS A 246 8.39 -10.69 -8.06
C HIS A 246 9.23 -9.49 -8.52
N VAL A 247 8.81 -8.27 -8.18
CA VAL A 247 9.55 -7.05 -8.43
C VAL A 247 10.01 -6.47 -7.08
N PRO A 248 11.28 -6.67 -6.68
CA PRO A 248 11.80 -6.25 -5.37
C PRO A 248 11.54 -4.78 -5.02
N TYR A 249 11.51 -3.91 -6.04
CA TYR A 249 11.19 -2.50 -5.84
C TYR A 249 9.73 -2.30 -5.39
N LEU A 250 8.76 -2.95 -6.04
CA LEU A 250 7.32 -2.85 -5.75
C LEU A 250 6.97 -3.53 -4.42
N GLU A 251 7.60 -4.66 -4.13
CA GLU A 251 7.50 -5.36 -2.86
C GLU A 251 7.88 -4.42 -1.68
N LYS A 252 9.00 -3.69 -1.82
CA LYS A 252 9.38 -2.67 -0.82
C LYS A 252 8.37 -1.54 -0.69
N MET A 253 7.69 -1.16 -1.78
CA MET A 253 6.62 -0.16 -1.71
C MET A 253 5.43 -0.69 -0.89
N PHE A 254 5.07 -1.96 -1.09
CA PHE A 254 4.01 -2.63 -0.31
C PHE A 254 4.35 -2.68 1.19
N GLN A 255 5.58 -3.04 1.55
CA GLN A 255 6.01 -3.04 2.97
C GLN A 255 5.76 -1.68 3.65
N LYS A 256 6.01 -0.57 2.93
CA LYS A 256 5.74 0.78 3.45
C LYS A 256 4.23 1.08 3.57
N ARG A 257 3.40 0.54 2.68
CA ARG A 257 1.93 0.68 2.76
C ARG A 257 1.34 -0.07 3.94
N GLN A 258 1.91 -1.23 4.31
CA GLN A 258 1.45 -2.00 5.47
C GLN A 258 1.45 -1.19 6.77
N VAL A 259 2.40 -0.27 6.96
CA VAL A 259 2.43 0.63 8.12
C VAL A 259 1.20 1.54 8.17
N ALA A 260 0.76 2.06 7.02
CA ALA A 260 -0.43 2.90 6.93
C ALA A 260 -1.73 2.10 7.17
N TYR A 261 -1.86 0.89 6.64
CA TYR A 261 -3.02 0.05 6.93
C TYR A 261 -3.20 -0.21 8.42
N ARG A 262 -2.09 -0.44 9.16
CA ARG A 262 -2.12 -0.58 10.61
C ARG A 262 -2.56 0.69 11.32
N LYS A 263 -1.97 1.83 10.96
CA LYS A 263 -2.36 3.13 11.54
C LYS A 263 -3.85 3.41 11.34
N MET A 264 -4.44 2.89 10.27
CA MET A 264 -5.86 3.02 9.94
C MET A 264 -6.72 1.83 10.39
N ASP A 265 -6.20 0.91 11.19
CA ASP A 265 -6.95 -0.22 11.78
C ASP A 265 -7.63 -1.14 10.75
N TYR A 266 -7.05 -1.26 9.55
CA TYR A 266 -7.50 -2.20 8.54
C TYR A 266 -7.18 -3.64 8.94
N ARG A 267 -8.16 -4.53 8.79
CA ARG A 267 -8.00 -5.97 9.02
C ARG A 267 -8.09 -6.70 7.70
N VAL A 268 -7.26 -7.73 7.53
CA VAL A 268 -7.36 -8.59 6.36
C VAL A 268 -8.49 -9.60 6.60
N ILE A 269 -9.23 -9.92 5.54
CA ILE A 269 -10.50 -10.65 5.63
C ILE A 269 -10.28 -12.10 6.09
N GLU A 270 -11.17 -12.57 6.97
CA GLU A 270 -11.41 -13.99 7.25
C GLU A 270 -12.40 -14.53 6.19
N GLY A 271 -11.95 -15.46 5.35
CA GLY A 271 -12.74 -16.15 4.33
C GLY A 271 -12.14 -17.53 4.00
N GLU A 272 -12.51 -18.13 2.86
CA GLU A 272 -11.97 -19.45 2.41
C GLU A 272 -10.43 -19.47 2.36
N GLU A 273 -9.80 -18.31 2.13
CA GLU A 273 -8.39 -18.06 2.40
C GLU A 273 -8.27 -17.14 3.63
N LYS A 274 -7.83 -17.69 4.76
CA LYS A 274 -7.69 -16.91 6.00
C LYS A 274 -6.43 -16.05 5.93
N GLN A 275 -6.59 -14.73 5.92
CA GLN A 275 -5.46 -13.80 5.89
C GLN A 275 -5.46 -12.93 7.16
N PHE A 276 -4.32 -12.86 7.85
CA PHE A 276 -4.15 -12.14 9.11
C PHE A 276 -2.92 -11.24 9.05
N VAL A 277 -3.03 -10.03 9.61
CA VAL A 277 -1.89 -9.15 9.88
C VAL A 277 -1.63 -9.16 11.37
N TYR A 278 -0.43 -9.56 11.77
CA TYR A 278 0.05 -9.45 13.14
C TYR A 278 1.04 -8.30 13.28
N VAL A 279 0.90 -7.59 14.40
CA VAL A 279 1.60 -6.33 14.69
C VAL A 279 2.28 -6.33 16.06
N ASP A 280 2.14 -7.42 16.79
CA ASP A 280 2.66 -7.62 18.13
C ASP A 280 3.00 -9.10 18.32
N SER A 281 3.46 -9.46 19.52
CA SER A 281 3.86 -10.81 19.90
C SER A 281 2.75 -11.87 19.80
N ARG A 282 1.47 -11.50 19.58
CA ARG A 282 0.39 -12.49 19.36
C ARG A 282 0.65 -13.39 18.16
N TYR A 283 1.43 -12.93 17.18
CA TYR A 283 1.86 -13.80 16.08
C TYR A 283 2.58 -15.06 16.57
N GLU A 284 3.35 -14.99 17.67
CA GLU A 284 4.16 -16.11 18.14
C GLU A 284 3.29 -17.26 18.58
N LYS A 285 2.18 -16.95 19.25
CA LYS A 285 1.23 -17.97 19.67
C LYS A 285 0.66 -18.70 18.45
N VAL A 286 0.18 -17.96 17.46
CA VAL A 286 -0.42 -18.56 16.25
C VAL A 286 0.63 -19.28 15.39
N LEU A 287 1.83 -18.73 15.27
CA LEU A 287 2.94 -19.37 14.58
C LEU A 287 3.34 -20.69 15.25
N ARG A 288 3.37 -20.71 16.59
CA ARG A 288 3.61 -21.95 17.34
C ARG A 288 2.52 -22.98 17.10
N GLU A 289 1.26 -22.55 17.08
CA GLU A 289 0.12 -23.42 16.75
C GLU A 289 0.23 -24.00 15.34
N ASP A 290 0.56 -23.17 14.34
CA ASP A 290 0.78 -23.62 12.96
C ASP A 290 1.94 -24.63 12.84
N LEU A 291 2.96 -24.48 13.68
CA LEU A 291 4.16 -25.33 13.71
C LEU A 291 4.06 -26.51 14.71
N ALA A 292 2.98 -26.64 15.49
CA ALA A 292 2.86 -27.61 16.58
C ALA A 292 2.66 -29.08 16.13
N GLY A 293 2.66 -29.36 14.83
CA GLY A 293 2.42 -30.70 14.28
C GLY A 293 3.67 -31.59 14.20
N GLU A 294 3.49 -32.90 14.26
CA GLU A 294 4.60 -33.88 14.21
C GLU A 294 5.22 -34.05 12.81
N ARG A 295 4.51 -33.68 11.75
CA ARG A 295 4.91 -33.87 10.33
C ARG A 295 4.91 -32.60 9.50
N GLN A 296 5.35 -31.50 10.10
CA GLN A 296 5.42 -30.22 9.41
C GLN A 296 6.49 -30.24 8.31
N GLU A 297 6.13 -29.79 7.11
CA GLU A 297 7.05 -29.43 6.03
C GLU A 297 7.20 -27.91 6.02
N CYS A 298 8.41 -27.40 6.19
CA CYS A 298 8.66 -25.96 6.19
C CYS A 298 9.63 -25.56 5.09
N LEU A 299 9.36 -24.46 4.41
CA LEU A 299 10.30 -23.78 3.53
C LEU A 299 10.57 -22.38 4.07
N LEU A 300 11.80 -22.14 4.50
CA LEU A 300 12.32 -20.87 4.95
C LEU A 300 13.00 -20.16 3.79
N ILE A 301 12.50 -18.99 3.39
CA ILE A 301 13.06 -18.15 2.33
C ILE A 301 13.57 -16.89 3.01
N LEU A 302 14.89 -16.76 3.14
CA LEU A 302 15.48 -15.75 4.04
C LEU A 302 16.43 -14.83 3.28
N PRO A 303 16.30 -13.48 3.40
CA PRO A 303 17.22 -12.54 2.78
C PRO A 303 18.62 -12.56 3.43
N TYR A 304 18.68 -12.94 4.70
CA TYR A 304 19.90 -13.10 5.49
C TYR A 304 19.64 -14.13 6.60
N VAL A 305 20.70 -14.62 7.23
CA VAL A 305 20.57 -15.59 8.34
C VAL A 305 21.37 -15.16 9.56
N HIS A 306 20.65 -15.04 10.69
CA HIS A 306 21.26 -14.89 12.00
C HIS A 306 21.43 -16.27 12.64
N GLN A 307 22.67 -16.76 12.76
CA GLN A 307 22.97 -18.14 13.13
C GLN A 307 22.25 -18.60 14.40
N THR A 308 22.37 -17.83 15.50
CA THR A 308 21.73 -18.16 16.78
C THR A 308 20.22 -18.25 16.69
N LYS A 309 19.58 -17.35 15.94
CA LYS A 309 18.12 -17.29 15.82
C LYS A 309 17.59 -18.46 15.01
N LEU A 310 18.24 -18.75 13.88
CA LEU A 310 17.90 -19.93 13.08
C LEU A 310 18.09 -21.21 13.91
N MET A 311 19.21 -21.38 14.61
CA MET A 311 19.41 -22.57 15.44
C MET A 311 18.39 -22.71 16.57
N ASN A 312 17.98 -21.60 17.19
CA ASN A 312 16.93 -21.62 18.20
C ASN A 312 15.59 -22.04 17.59
N PHE A 313 15.21 -21.46 16.45
CA PHE A 313 14.02 -21.85 15.69
C PHE A 313 14.04 -23.35 15.35
N LEU A 314 15.14 -23.85 14.79
CA LEU A 314 15.28 -25.27 14.41
C LEU A 314 15.22 -26.22 15.61
N LYS A 315 15.70 -25.82 16.79
CA LYS A 315 15.64 -26.62 18.02
C LYS A 315 14.26 -26.62 18.65
N GLU A 316 13.58 -25.48 18.57
CA GLU A 316 12.29 -25.24 19.21
C GLU A 316 11.16 -26.03 18.52
N PHE A 317 11.17 -26.07 17.19
CA PHE A 317 10.11 -26.70 16.41
C PHE A 317 10.53 -28.09 15.91
N ARG A 318 9.75 -29.13 16.24
CA ARG A 318 9.97 -30.52 15.80
C ARG A 318 9.55 -30.75 14.35
N ILE A 319 10.12 -29.98 13.43
CA ILE A 319 9.76 -29.99 12.01
C ILE A 319 10.36 -31.24 11.34
N SER A 320 9.54 -31.93 10.52
CA SER A 320 9.94 -33.19 9.89
C SER A 320 10.87 -32.99 8.70
N GLN A 321 10.61 -31.96 7.90
CA GLN A 321 11.42 -31.57 6.74
C GLN A 321 11.52 -30.05 6.67
N ILE A 322 12.73 -29.54 6.56
CA ILE A 322 13.01 -28.12 6.46
C ILE A 322 13.82 -27.89 5.19
N GLU A 323 13.29 -27.06 4.30
CA GLU A 323 14.06 -26.48 3.21
C GLU A 323 14.39 -25.02 3.55
N ILE A 324 15.63 -24.62 3.32
CA ILE A 324 16.10 -23.26 3.55
C ILE A 324 16.65 -22.74 2.22
N CYS A 325 15.98 -21.73 1.66
CA CYS A 325 16.36 -21.05 0.42
C CYS A 325 16.89 -19.65 0.74
N ILE A 326 18.12 -19.36 0.30
CA ILE A 326 18.85 -18.14 0.67
C ILE A 326 19.58 -17.59 -0.57
N PRO A 327 19.76 -16.26 -0.72
CA PRO A 327 20.54 -15.73 -1.83
C PRO A 327 21.99 -16.23 -1.81
N GLU A 328 22.57 -16.48 -2.99
CA GLU A 328 23.98 -16.91 -3.12
C GLU A 328 25.00 -15.93 -2.52
N THR A 329 24.59 -14.67 -2.34
CA THR A 329 25.43 -13.55 -1.89
C THR A 329 25.64 -13.49 -0.37
N VAL A 330 25.02 -14.38 0.42
CA VAL A 330 25.17 -14.34 1.89
C VAL A 330 26.56 -14.80 2.35
N ALA A 331 27.12 -14.09 3.33
CA ALA A 331 28.46 -14.38 3.87
C ALA A 331 28.56 -15.76 4.55
N ASN A 332 27.47 -16.28 5.11
CA ASN A 332 27.47 -17.50 5.93
C ASN A 332 27.28 -18.80 5.12
N LYS A 333 27.60 -18.80 3.82
CA LYS A 333 27.33 -19.91 2.91
C LYS A 333 27.92 -21.25 3.38
N ALA A 334 29.19 -21.25 3.78
CA ALA A 334 29.87 -22.46 4.25
C ALA A 334 29.21 -23.06 5.50
N TRP A 335 28.78 -22.21 6.44
CA TRP A 335 28.07 -22.65 7.64
C TRP A 335 26.67 -23.20 7.31
N LEU A 336 25.96 -22.58 6.37
CA LEU A 336 24.65 -23.06 5.91
C LEU A 336 24.77 -24.42 5.21
N ASP A 337 25.81 -24.63 4.42
CA ASP A 337 26.08 -25.93 3.78
C ASP A 337 26.31 -27.04 4.81
N GLN A 338 26.93 -26.74 5.96
CA GLN A 338 27.14 -27.69 7.05
C GLN A 338 25.84 -28.12 7.75
N LEU A 339 24.76 -27.33 7.64
CA LEU A 339 23.45 -27.70 8.22
C LEU A 339 22.73 -28.80 7.42
N LYS A 340 23.17 -29.08 6.19
CA LYS A 340 22.55 -30.09 5.33
C LYS A 340 22.54 -31.45 6.01
N SER A 341 21.37 -32.06 6.08
CA SER A 341 21.14 -33.37 6.68
C SER A 341 19.94 -34.05 6.01
N GLN A 342 19.57 -35.27 6.44
CA GLN A 342 18.36 -35.93 5.95
C GLN A 342 17.06 -35.14 6.23
N LYS A 343 17.08 -34.23 7.22
CA LYS A 343 15.92 -33.40 7.60
C LYS A 343 16.00 -31.96 7.11
N ILE A 344 17.20 -31.46 6.78
CA ILE A 344 17.44 -30.06 6.42
C ILE A 344 18.07 -30.03 5.04
N LYS A 345 17.33 -29.46 4.09
CA LYS A 345 17.82 -29.12 2.76
C LYS A 345 18.16 -27.64 2.71
N VAL A 346 19.31 -27.31 2.16
CA VAL A 346 19.72 -25.91 1.94
C VAL A 346 19.96 -25.70 0.44
N SER A 347 19.29 -24.72 -0.12
CA SER A 347 19.40 -24.29 -1.51
C SER A 347 19.79 -22.82 -1.58
N PHE A 348 20.51 -22.47 -2.65
CA PHE A 348 20.89 -21.09 -2.93
C PHE A 348 20.24 -20.62 -4.21
N THR A 349 19.81 -19.37 -4.23
CA THR A 349 19.18 -18.74 -5.40
C THR A 349 19.92 -17.48 -5.82
N GLN A 350 19.92 -17.19 -7.12
CA GLN A 350 20.40 -15.92 -7.67
C GLN A 350 19.32 -14.82 -7.55
N SER A 351 18.08 -15.20 -7.25
CA SER A 351 16.97 -14.27 -7.03
C SER A 351 17.21 -13.42 -5.79
N LYS A 352 16.85 -12.14 -5.90
CA LYS A 352 16.94 -11.20 -4.78
C LYS A 352 15.76 -11.40 -3.84
N ILE A 353 16.02 -11.98 -2.68
CA ILE A 353 15.04 -12.07 -1.60
C ILE A 353 15.10 -10.77 -0.78
N VAL A 354 13.95 -10.10 -0.63
CA VAL A 354 13.85 -8.87 0.18
C VAL A 354 13.16 -9.15 1.51
N THR A 355 12.06 -9.88 1.48
CA THR A 355 11.24 -10.15 2.67
C THR A 355 11.43 -11.60 3.11
N PRO A 356 11.61 -11.88 4.42
CA PRO A 356 11.57 -13.23 4.95
C PRO A 356 10.20 -13.87 4.74
N ILE A 357 10.20 -15.15 4.34
CA ILE A 357 8.98 -15.95 4.17
C ILE A 357 9.20 -17.30 4.85
N LEU A 358 8.18 -17.76 5.58
CA LEU A 358 8.09 -19.12 6.09
C LEU A 358 6.82 -19.74 5.52
N LEU A 359 6.99 -20.82 4.77
CA LEU A 359 5.89 -21.61 4.25
C LEU A 359 5.74 -22.85 5.12
N VAL A 360 4.51 -23.17 5.51
CA VAL A 360 4.18 -24.34 6.33
C VAL A 360 3.16 -25.19 5.58
N ASN A 361 3.48 -26.48 5.40
CA ASN A 361 2.65 -27.49 4.72
C ASN A 361 2.08 -27.06 3.37
N LYS A 362 2.79 -26.21 2.63
CA LYS A 362 2.40 -25.70 1.31
C LYS A 362 1.02 -25.02 1.28
N THR A 363 0.51 -24.59 2.43
CA THR A 363 -0.83 -23.99 2.57
C THR A 363 -0.80 -22.71 3.39
N ILE A 364 0.11 -22.59 4.36
CA ILE A 364 0.26 -21.40 5.20
C ILE A 364 1.53 -20.65 4.79
N VAL A 365 1.39 -19.34 4.65
CA VAL A 365 2.44 -18.38 4.35
C VAL A 365 2.55 -17.43 5.51
N TRP A 366 3.69 -17.44 6.18
CA TRP A 366 4.13 -16.34 7.02
C TRP A 366 5.03 -15.44 6.17
N TYR A 367 4.65 -14.19 5.98
CA TYR A 367 5.33 -13.23 5.10
C TYR A 367 5.62 -11.94 5.87
N GLY A 368 6.89 -11.57 6.01
CA GLY A 368 7.28 -10.37 6.73
C GLY A 368 8.46 -10.57 7.68
N ALA A 369 8.79 -9.52 8.42
CA ALA A 369 9.93 -9.54 9.31
C ALA A 369 9.61 -10.36 10.57
N MET A 370 10.16 -11.58 10.67
CA MET A 370 9.93 -12.50 11.79
C MET A 370 11.06 -12.39 12.83
N PRO A 371 10.81 -11.84 14.03
CA PRO A 371 11.81 -11.71 15.08
C PRO A 371 12.51 -13.03 15.47
N LEU A 372 11.80 -14.16 15.36
CA LEU A 372 12.37 -15.49 15.61
C LEU A 372 13.47 -15.89 14.62
N LEU A 373 13.53 -15.27 13.44
CA LEU A 373 14.47 -15.62 12.37
C LEU A 373 15.47 -14.50 12.06
N GLY A 374 15.25 -13.27 12.54
CA GLY A 374 16.12 -12.13 12.22
C GLY A 374 15.94 -10.92 13.14
N LYS A 375 16.71 -9.86 12.90
CA LYS A 375 16.55 -8.58 13.61
C LYS A 375 15.47 -7.77 12.90
N VAL A 376 14.57 -7.16 13.67
CA VAL A 376 13.41 -6.45 13.14
C VAL A 376 13.33 -5.07 13.79
N ASP A 377 13.34 -4.02 12.96
CA ASP A 377 13.19 -2.63 13.43
C ASP A 377 11.70 -2.23 13.52
N GLU A 378 10.85 -2.73 12.62
CA GLU A 378 9.39 -2.57 12.65
C GLU A 378 8.69 -3.90 12.34
N MET A 379 7.80 -4.36 13.24
CA MET A 379 7.21 -5.68 13.14
C MET A 379 5.94 -5.69 12.31
N THR A 380 6.03 -6.34 11.14
CA THR A 380 4.94 -6.54 10.19
C THR A 380 4.97 -7.99 9.76
N ILE A 381 3.97 -8.77 10.15
CA ILE A 381 3.91 -10.18 9.77
C ILE A 381 2.52 -10.47 9.23
N LEU A 382 2.46 -10.94 7.99
CA LEU A 382 1.26 -11.47 7.38
C LEU A 382 1.26 -12.99 7.56
N ARG A 383 0.13 -13.55 7.97
CA ARG A 383 -0.16 -14.98 7.85
C ARG A 383 -1.26 -15.13 6.82
N LEU A 384 -1.01 -15.89 5.76
CA LEU A 384 -1.95 -16.14 4.68
C LEU A 384 -2.15 -17.65 4.57
N GLU A 385 -3.38 -18.10 4.46
CA GLU A 385 -3.71 -19.51 4.27
C GLU A 385 -4.25 -19.69 2.86
N SER A 386 -3.36 -20.01 1.92
CA SER A 386 -3.66 -20.18 0.50
C SER A 386 -2.57 -20.98 -0.21
N ALA A 387 -2.96 -22.12 -0.80
CA ALA A 387 -2.06 -22.91 -1.64
C ALA A 387 -1.68 -22.19 -2.96
N SER A 388 -2.54 -21.29 -3.45
CA SER A 388 -2.26 -20.52 -4.67
C SER A 388 -1.15 -19.51 -4.43
N ILE A 389 -1.20 -18.77 -3.30
CA ILE A 389 -0.15 -17.83 -2.90
C ILE A 389 1.18 -18.55 -2.64
N VAL A 390 1.15 -19.72 -1.98
CA VAL A 390 2.35 -20.56 -1.79
C VAL A 390 2.98 -20.90 -3.13
N SER A 391 2.17 -21.37 -4.08
CA SER A 391 2.65 -21.76 -5.42
C SER A 391 3.30 -20.59 -6.14
N GLU A 392 2.69 -19.41 -6.07
CA GLU A 392 3.21 -18.17 -6.66
C GLU A 392 4.55 -17.74 -6.02
N LEU A 393 4.65 -17.77 -4.68
CA LEU A 393 5.87 -17.43 -3.95
C LEU A 393 7.03 -18.39 -4.26
N VAL A 394 6.74 -19.69 -4.38
CA VAL A 394 7.74 -20.71 -4.70
C VAL A 394 8.18 -20.62 -6.16
N ALA A 395 7.27 -20.27 -7.08
CA ALA A 395 7.60 -20.12 -8.49
C ALA A 395 8.69 -19.06 -8.70
N GLY A 396 8.64 -17.92 -7.99
CA GLY A 396 9.63 -16.84 -8.10
C GLY A 396 11.05 -17.16 -7.60
N LEU A 397 11.27 -18.34 -7.00
CA LEU A 397 12.58 -18.75 -6.45
C LEU A 397 13.37 -19.67 -7.37
N ARG A 398 12.70 -20.30 -8.34
CA ARG A 398 13.29 -21.14 -9.38
C ARG A 398 13.68 -20.30 -10.57
#